data_AF-A0A1W9UQI2-F1
#
_entry.id   AF-A0A1W9UQI2-F1
#
_cell.length_a   1.000
_cell.length_b   1.000
_cell.length_c   1.000
_cell.angle_alpha   90.00
_cell.angle_beta   90.00
_cell.angle_gamma   90.00
#
_symmetry.space_group_name_H-M   'P 1'
#
loop_
_entity.id
_entity.type
_entity.pdbx_description
1 polymer ?
#
loop_
_entity_poly.entity_id
_entity_poly.type
_entity_poly.pdbx_seq_one_letter_code
_entity_poly.pdbx_strand_id
1 'polypeptide(L)'
;MSAIILVVDDNPELVDGVKLTLEMEEYQVLSATNGVEAMNVLERITPDLILADIMMPEMDGYELYERVHSDPRWVQVPFIFLTAKTDKADIRRGKEMGVDDYITKPFDPQDIVAAIRGRLKRLAEVTGRPAPGDVIGTIKYLWGSKLGPMPVPVVTLMIVLILLSVPLLVVFRIIPQQVFQAPQEPIPFKSPLRPDVGEMITISAGEFLMGSDAPGAPQPRRVRLPDFQIDKYETTNAQYRVFAEETDHPAPEGVFSEEMADYPVTNVSWEDARAYCEWAEKRLPTDAEWEKAARGSEGLTYPWGNEWRDGLANTRESGRGSVSPVGSFSAGASPYGVHDMAGNVWEWVEDWAVLEQTKIIRGGAWNAVSRWAQTFAHNETPPSYTQDNLGFRCAR
;
A
#
# COMPACT_ATOMS: atom_id res chain seq x y z
N MET A 1 -12.71 12.10 5.53
CA MET A 1 -12.64 11.55 4.16
C MET A 1 -13.98 10.94 3.84
N SER A 2 -14.42 11.06 2.59
CA SER A 2 -15.61 10.40 2.05
C SER A 2 -15.34 8.89 1.89
N ALA A 3 -16.35 8.04 2.10
CA ALA A 3 -16.22 6.59 1.95
C ALA A 3 -16.32 6.18 0.47
N ILE A 4 -15.56 5.15 0.08
CA ILE A 4 -15.53 4.59 -1.27
C ILE A 4 -16.49 3.41 -1.35
N ILE A 5 -17.46 3.47 -2.27
CA ILE A 5 -18.45 2.41 -2.50
C ILE A 5 -18.20 1.80 -3.88
N LEU A 6 -18.06 0.48 -3.95
CA LEU A 6 -18.02 -0.24 -5.22
C LEU A 6 -19.41 -0.75 -5.57
N VAL A 7 -19.97 -0.28 -6.69
CA VAL A 7 -21.25 -0.72 -7.24
C VAL A 7 -21.00 -1.69 -8.39
N VAL A 8 -21.59 -2.88 -8.33
CA VAL A 8 -21.41 -3.93 -9.33
C VAL A 8 -22.79 -4.38 -9.84
N ASP A 9 -23.13 -4.05 -11.08
CA ASP A 9 -24.39 -4.48 -11.71
C ASP A 9 -24.19 -4.44 -13.24
N ASP A 10 -24.72 -5.42 -13.96
CA ASP A 10 -24.55 -5.54 -15.41
C ASP A 10 -25.48 -4.59 -16.20
N ASN A 11 -26.43 -3.95 -15.51
CA ASN A 11 -27.26 -2.91 -16.07
C ASN A 11 -26.64 -1.51 -15.86
N PRO A 12 -26.08 -0.89 -16.92
CA PRO A 12 -25.41 0.41 -16.81
C PRO A 12 -26.36 1.55 -16.37
N GLU A 13 -27.65 1.48 -16.71
CA GLU A 13 -28.63 2.49 -16.29
C GLU A 13 -28.86 2.46 -14.77
N LEU A 14 -28.84 1.25 -14.18
CA LEU A 14 -28.96 1.09 -12.74
C LEU A 14 -27.70 1.59 -12.04
N VAL A 15 -26.51 1.24 -12.55
CA VAL A 15 -25.22 1.71 -12.04
C VAL A 15 -25.16 3.24 -12.03
N ASP A 16 -25.51 3.89 -13.14
CA ASP A 16 -25.51 5.36 -13.24
C ASP A 16 -26.50 6.02 -12.26
N GLY A 17 -27.69 5.44 -12.11
CA GLY A 17 -28.70 5.94 -11.16
C GLY A 17 -28.27 5.82 -9.70
N VAL A 18 -27.66 4.68 -9.34
CA VAL A 18 -27.11 4.47 -7.99
C VAL A 18 -25.92 5.39 -7.76
N LYS A 19 -25.01 5.51 -8.73
CA LYS A 19 -23.84 6.39 -8.65
C LYS A 19 -24.23 7.84 -8.38
N LEU A 20 -25.16 8.39 -9.16
CA LEU A 20 -25.68 9.75 -8.95
C LEU A 20 -26.23 9.93 -7.53
N THR A 21 -27.01 8.97 -7.05
CA THR A 21 -27.60 9.01 -5.71
C THR A 21 -26.53 9.04 -4.62
N LEU A 22 -25.50 8.20 -4.73
CA LEU A 22 -24.44 8.07 -3.73
C LEU A 22 -23.47 9.26 -3.74
N GLU A 23 -23.14 9.80 -4.92
CA GLU A 23 -22.30 10.98 -5.05
C GLU A 23 -22.97 12.23 -4.45
N MET A 24 -24.30 12.34 -4.52
CA MET A 24 -25.07 13.39 -3.83
C MET A 24 -24.98 13.29 -2.31
N GLU A 25 -24.76 12.09 -1.77
CA GLU A 25 -24.51 11.83 -0.34
C GLU A 25 -23.01 11.91 0.00
N GLU A 26 -22.23 12.55 -0.87
CA GLU A 26 -20.79 12.79 -0.76
C GLU A 26 -19.93 11.53 -0.80
N TYR A 27 -20.44 10.35 -1.19
CA TYR A 27 -19.63 9.14 -1.36
C TYR A 27 -18.78 9.17 -2.64
N GLN A 28 -17.62 8.52 -2.62
CA GLN A 28 -16.87 8.21 -3.82
C GLN A 28 -17.37 6.89 -4.39
N VAL A 29 -17.71 6.84 -5.68
CA VAL A 29 -18.31 5.65 -6.29
C VAL A 29 -17.39 5.07 -7.36
N LEU A 30 -17.02 3.81 -7.17
CA LEU A 30 -16.43 2.95 -8.19
C LEU A 30 -17.53 2.08 -8.78
N SER A 31 -17.40 1.72 -10.06
CA SER A 31 -18.38 0.91 -10.77
C SER A 31 -17.72 -0.25 -11.49
N ALA A 32 -18.42 -1.37 -11.55
CA ALA A 32 -18.09 -2.52 -12.37
C ALA A 32 -19.38 -3.15 -12.94
N THR A 33 -19.27 -3.83 -14.08
CA THR A 33 -20.41 -4.42 -14.80
C THR A 33 -20.56 -5.92 -14.60
N ASN A 34 -19.59 -6.56 -13.95
CA ASN A 34 -19.65 -7.96 -13.54
C ASN A 34 -18.64 -8.26 -12.44
N GLY A 35 -18.67 -9.48 -11.90
CA GLY A 35 -17.76 -9.88 -10.83
C GLY A 35 -16.28 -9.89 -11.24
N VAL A 36 -15.93 -10.18 -12.49
CA VAL A 36 -14.53 -10.13 -12.97
C VAL A 36 -14.01 -8.70 -12.97
N GLU A 37 -14.78 -7.76 -13.50
CA GLU A 37 -14.45 -6.33 -13.46
C GLU A 37 -14.39 -5.82 -12.01
N ALA A 38 -15.30 -6.27 -11.14
CA ALA A 38 -15.26 -5.92 -9.73
C ALA A 38 -13.98 -6.40 -9.05
N MET A 39 -13.51 -7.62 -9.35
CA MET A 39 -12.21 -8.11 -8.84
C MET A 39 -11.05 -7.25 -9.34
N ASN A 40 -11.07 -6.84 -10.62
CA ASN A 40 -10.06 -5.92 -11.16
C ASN A 40 -10.07 -4.56 -10.45
N VAL A 41 -11.24 -4.08 -10.01
CA VAL A 41 -11.36 -2.85 -9.21
C VAL A 41 -10.82 -3.09 -7.79
N LEU A 42 -11.19 -4.20 -7.15
CA LEU A 42 -10.77 -4.56 -5.78
C LEU A 42 -9.25 -4.73 -5.64
N GLU A 43 -8.59 -5.18 -6.70
CA GLU A 43 -7.12 -5.27 -6.78
C GLU A 43 -6.44 -3.90 -6.73
N ARG A 44 -7.12 -2.85 -7.19
CA ARG A 44 -6.57 -1.49 -7.29
C ARG A 44 -6.97 -0.63 -6.09
N ILE A 45 -8.23 -0.69 -5.69
CA ILE A 45 -8.79 0.13 -4.62
C ILE A 45 -9.62 -0.78 -3.72
N THR A 46 -9.33 -0.78 -2.42
CA THR A 46 -10.20 -1.45 -1.43
C THR A 46 -11.34 -0.51 -1.04
N PRO A 47 -12.60 -0.80 -1.44
CA PRO A 47 -13.73 0.02 -1.07
C PRO A 47 -14.09 -0.19 0.41
N ASP A 48 -14.79 0.79 0.98
CA ASP A 48 -15.35 0.72 2.33
C ASP A 48 -16.62 -0.15 2.38
N LEU A 49 -17.27 -0.39 1.23
CA LEU A 49 -18.43 -1.27 1.08
C LEU A 49 -18.61 -1.70 -0.39
N ILE A 50 -19.06 -2.93 -0.61
CA ILE A 50 -19.44 -3.46 -1.93
C ILE A 50 -20.96 -3.61 -2.00
N LEU A 51 -21.56 -3.06 -3.05
CA LEU A 51 -22.96 -3.24 -3.42
C LEU A 51 -23.00 -4.00 -4.74
N ALA A 52 -23.42 -5.26 -4.75
CA ALA A 52 -23.37 -6.08 -5.97
C ALA A 52 -24.71 -6.75 -6.29
N ASP A 53 -25.05 -6.79 -7.56
CA ASP A 53 -26.10 -7.68 -8.06
C ASP A 53 -25.69 -9.15 -7.91
N ILE A 54 -26.70 -9.99 -7.72
CA ILE A 54 -26.50 -11.43 -7.68
C ILE A 54 -26.36 -11.97 -9.10
N MET A 55 -27.19 -11.54 -10.04
CA MET A 55 -27.31 -12.15 -11.36
C MET A 55 -26.55 -11.33 -12.40
N MET A 56 -25.26 -11.62 -12.59
CA MET A 56 -24.39 -10.93 -13.53
C MET A 56 -23.70 -11.92 -14.49
N PRO A 57 -23.29 -11.51 -15.70
CA PRO A 57 -22.52 -12.36 -16.61
C PRO A 57 -21.10 -12.58 -16.09
N GLU A 58 -20.41 -13.58 -16.65
CA GLU A 58 -19.02 -13.97 -16.35
C GLU A 58 -18.77 -14.48 -14.93
N MET A 59 -19.00 -13.64 -13.92
CA MET A 59 -18.93 -13.97 -12.50
C MET A 59 -20.13 -13.35 -11.79
N ASP A 60 -20.91 -14.20 -11.14
CA ASP A 60 -22.10 -13.80 -10.40
C ASP A 60 -21.75 -13.20 -9.03
N GLY A 61 -22.73 -12.58 -8.36
CA GLY A 61 -22.49 -11.92 -7.08
C GLY A 61 -22.07 -12.89 -5.97
N TYR A 62 -22.51 -14.14 -6.01
CA TYR A 62 -22.13 -15.14 -5.01
C TYR A 62 -20.67 -15.57 -5.16
N GLU A 63 -20.23 -15.80 -6.40
CA GLU A 63 -18.84 -16.10 -6.69
C GLU A 63 -17.93 -14.92 -6.34
N LEU A 64 -18.35 -13.69 -6.65
CA LEU A 64 -17.66 -12.47 -6.22
C LEU A 64 -17.54 -12.41 -4.69
N TYR A 65 -18.64 -12.67 -3.96
CA TYR A 65 -18.63 -12.68 -2.50
C TYR A 65 -17.67 -13.73 -1.93
N GLU A 66 -17.67 -14.96 -2.47
CA GLU A 66 -16.75 -16.03 -2.04
C GLU A 66 -15.29 -15.64 -2.27
N ARG A 67 -14.97 -15.02 -3.42
CA ARG A 67 -13.61 -14.52 -3.70
C ARG A 67 -13.20 -13.38 -2.77
N VAL A 68 -14.10 -12.43 -2.52
CA VAL A 68 -13.88 -11.33 -1.57
C VAL A 68 -13.63 -11.85 -0.15
N HIS A 69 -14.41 -12.83 0.32
CA HIS A 69 -14.35 -13.33 1.68
C HIS A 69 -13.34 -14.46 1.90
N SER A 70 -12.79 -15.04 0.83
CA SER A 70 -11.64 -15.94 0.91
C SER A 70 -10.31 -15.19 0.92
N ASP A 71 -10.29 -13.92 0.47
CA ASP A 71 -9.11 -13.07 0.50
C ASP A 71 -9.02 -12.25 1.81
N PRO A 72 -7.96 -12.41 2.61
CA PRO A 72 -7.76 -11.64 3.84
C PRO A 72 -7.71 -10.12 3.65
N ARG A 73 -7.44 -9.63 2.42
CA ARG A 73 -7.44 -8.20 2.09
C ARG A 73 -8.83 -7.59 2.18
N TRP A 74 -9.86 -8.35 1.79
CA TRP A 74 -11.22 -7.84 1.61
C TRP A 74 -12.27 -8.53 2.49
N VAL A 75 -11.90 -9.57 3.25
CA VAL A 75 -12.80 -10.33 4.13
C VAL A 75 -13.54 -9.48 5.18
N GLN A 76 -13.08 -8.26 5.47
CA GLN A 76 -13.75 -7.33 6.39
C GLN A 76 -14.58 -6.25 5.68
N VAL A 77 -14.56 -6.21 4.35
CA VAL A 77 -15.32 -5.24 3.56
C VAL A 77 -16.79 -5.65 3.58
N PRO A 78 -17.69 -4.80 4.10
CA PRO A 78 -19.11 -5.11 4.10
C PRO A 78 -19.64 -5.31 2.69
N PHE A 79 -20.52 -6.30 2.53
CA PHE A 79 -21.05 -6.70 1.24
C PHE A 79 -22.58 -6.72 1.28
N ILE A 80 -23.22 -5.93 0.44
CA ILE A 80 -24.68 -5.86 0.31
C ILE A 80 -25.08 -6.42 -1.05
N PHE A 81 -26.00 -7.38 -1.07
CA PHE A 81 -26.56 -7.90 -2.31
C PHE A 81 -27.77 -7.10 -2.78
N LEU A 82 -27.84 -6.85 -4.09
CA LEU A 82 -29.04 -6.46 -4.79
C LEU A 82 -29.74 -7.74 -5.30
N THR A 83 -30.99 -7.97 -4.91
CA THR A 83 -31.74 -9.20 -5.24
C THR A 83 -33.07 -8.90 -5.88
N ALA A 84 -33.58 -9.74 -6.79
CA ALA A 84 -34.95 -9.60 -7.28
C ALA A 84 -35.99 -9.93 -6.18
N LYS A 85 -37.15 -9.27 -6.23
CA LYS A 85 -38.26 -9.42 -5.25
C LYS A 85 -38.85 -10.85 -5.18
N THR A 86 -38.59 -11.71 -6.16
CA THR A 86 -39.21 -13.03 -6.32
C THR A 86 -38.45 -14.20 -5.70
N ASP A 87 -37.18 -14.04 -5.30
CA ASP A 87 -36.37 -15.17 -4.85
C ASP A 87 -36.27 -15.28 -3.33
N LYS A 88 -37.31 -15.89 -2.74
CA LYS A 88 -37.28 -16.36 -1.34
C LYS A 88 -36.17 -17.39 -1.07
N ALA A 89 -35.58 -17.99 -2.11
CA ALA A 89 -34.48 -18.94 -2.01
C ALA A 89 -33.13 -18.23 -1.79
N ASP A 90 -32.90 -17.10 -2.45
CA ASP A 90 -31.65 -16.33 -2.36
C ASP A 90 -31.45 -15.70 -0.99
N ILE A 91 -32.53 -15.19 -0.38
CA ILE A 91 -32.51 -14.63 0.98
C ILE A 91 -32.15 -15.69 2.03
N ARG A 92 -32.46 -16.98 1.80
CA ARG A 92 -32.08 -18.07 2.72
C ARG A 92 -30.62 -18.46 2.57
N ARG A 93 -30.18 -18.70 1.33
CA ARG A 93 -28.78 -19.05 1.02
C ARG A 93 -27.82 -17.96 1.50
N GLY A 94 -28.22 -16.72 1.31
CA GLY A 94 -27.54 -15.55 1.79
C GLY A 94 -27.36 -15.43 3.31
N LYS A 95 -28.42 -15.70 4.07
CA LYS A 95 -28.37 -15.74 5.54
C LYS A 95 -27.51 -16.86 6.09
N GLU A 96 -27.41 -17.98 5.37
CA GLU A 96 -26.53 -19.10 5.71
C GLU A 96 -25.04 -18.79 5.45
N MET A 97 -24.74 -17.86 4.52
CA MET A 97 -23.38 -17.43 4.16
C MET A 97 -22.85 -16.23 4.98
N GLY A 98 -23.64 -15.73 5.93
CA GLY A 98 -23.21 -14.66 6.86
C GLY A 98 -23.16 -13.26 6.26
N VAL A 99 -23.89 -13.03 5.16
CA VAL A 99 -23.90 -11.74 4.45
C VAL A 99 -24.49 -10.62 5.31
N ASP A 100 -23.96 -9.42 5.10
CA ASP A 100 -24.20 -8.26 5.91
C ASP A 100 -25.57 -7.59 5.72
N ASP A 101 -26.13 -7.58 4.50
CA ASP A 101 -27.50 -7.14 4.20
C ASP A 101 -27.99 -7.50 2.77
N TYR A 102 -29.29 -7.31 2.50
CA TYR A 102 -29.94 -7.49 1.19
C TYR A 102 -30.88 -6.34 0.85
N ILE A 103 -30.84 -5.89 -0.41
CA ILE A 103 -31.76 -4.88 -0.95
C ILE A 103 -32.52 -5.47 -2.13
N THR A 104 -33.86 -5.42 -2.07
CA THR A 104 -34.70 -5.97 -3.13
C THR A 104 -34.91 -4.97 -4.28
N LYS A 105 -34.62 -5.38 -5.51
CA LYS A 105 -34.96 -4.68 -6.76
C LYS A 105 -36.45 -4.85 -7.11
N PRO A 106 -37.16 -3.79 -7.56
CA PRO A 106 -36.72 -2.39 -7.57
C PRO A 106 -36.69 -1.80 -6.15
N PHE A 107 -35.72 -0.93 -5.89
CA PHE A 107 -35.50 -0.28 -4.60
C PHE A 107 -35.75 1.23 -4.69
N ASP A 108 -36.05 1.86 -3.55
CA ASP A 108 -35.98 3.31 -3.44
C ASP A 108 -34.49 3.72 -3.28
N PRO A 109 -34.00 4.74 -4.00
CA PRO A 109 -32.64 5.25 -3.82
C PRO A 109 -32.29 5.57 -2.36
N GLN A 110 -33.27 6.00 -1.56
CA GLN A 110 -33.08 6.29 -0.14
C GLN A 110 -32.87 5.02 0.71
N ASP A 111 -33.43 3.89 0.30
CA ASP A 111 -33.22 2.61 0.99
C ASP A 111 -31.76 2.14 0.86
N ILE A 112 -31.14 2.37 -0.31
CA ILE A 112 -29.71 2.10 -0.54
C ILE A 112 -28.85 2.95 0.40
N VAL A 113 -29.10 4.26 0.41
CA VAL A 113 -28.34 5.19 1.26
C VAL A 113 -28.45 4.80 2.73
N ALA A 114 -29.66 4.45 3.20
CA ALA A 114 -29.91 4.04 4.57
C ALA A 114 -29.16 2.74 4.93
N ALA A 115 -29.19 1.74 4.04
CA ALA A 115 -28.50 0.47 4.24
C ALA A 115 -26.97 0.65 4.31
N ILE A 116 -26.39 1.38 3.35
CA ILE A 116 -24.95 1.69 3.32
C ILE A 116 -24.54 2.43 4.59
N ARG A 117 -25.23 3.51 4.94
CA ARG A 117 -24.94 4.32 6.14
C ARG A 117 -25.03 3.48 7.41
N GLY A 118 -26.08 2.66 7.54
CA GLY A 118 -26.27 1.76 8.68
C GLY A 118 -25.13 0.76 8.81
N ARG A 119 -24.65 0.22 7.69
CA ARG A 119 -23.59 -0.79 7.68
C ARG A 119 -22.22 -0.20 7.98
N LEU A 120 -21.86 0.93 7.36
CA LEU A 120 -20.64 1.66 7.67
C LEU A 120 -20.59 2.08 9.15
N LYS A 121 -21.72 2.53 9.71
CA LYS A 121 -21.84 2.86 11.13
C LYS A 121 -21.63 1.64 12.03
N ARG A 122 -22.23 0.49 11.72
CA ARG A 122 -22.05 -0.74 12.50
C ARG A 122 -20.60 -1.25 12.43
N LEU A 123 -19.98 -1.19 11.25
CA LEU A 123 -18.57 -1.53 11.09
C LEU A 123 -17.69 -0.63 11.97
N ALA A 124 -17.99 0.68 12.00
CA ALA A 124 -17.35 1.63 12.91
C ALA A 124 -17.53 1.25 14.40
N GLU A 125 -18.75 0.91 14.81
CA GLU A 125 -19.06 0.49 16.20
C GLU A 125 -18.31 -0.81 16.61
N VAL A 126 -18.21 -1.79 15.71
CA VAL A 126 -17.55 -3.09 15.98
C VAL A 126 -16.03 -2.99 15.94
N THR A 127 -15.48 -2.22 15.01
CA THR A 127 -14.02 -2.05 14.84
C THR A 127 -13.44 -0.98 15.77
N GLY A 128 -14.30 -0.21 16.46
CA GLY A 128 -13.92 0.94 17.27
C GLY A 128 -13.47 2.15 16.45
N ARG A 129 -13.38 2.03 15.11
CA ARG A 129 -13.02 3.15 14.24
C ARG A 129 -14.20 4.11 14.11
N PRO A 130 -13.99 5.44 14.09
CA PRO A 130 -15.06 6.39 13.86
C PRO A 130 -15.65 6.21 12.45
N ALA A 131 -16.97 6.36 12.32
CA ALA A 131 -17.62 6.32 11.01
C ALA A 131 -17.12 7.48 10.13
N PRO A 132 -17.02 7.30 8.80
CA PRO A 132 -16.71 8.39 7.88
C PRO A 132 -17.64 9.59 8.11
N GLY A 133 -17.07 10.76 8.43
CA GLY A 133 -17.82 11.98 8.76
C GLY A 133 -18.12 12.18 10.26
N ASP A 134 -17.87 11.21 11.14
CA ASP A 134 -18.08 11.37 12.59
C ASP A 134 -16.87 12.03 13.28
N VAL A 135 -16.86 13.36 13.26
CA VAL A 135 -15.81 14.19 13.89
C VAL A 135 -15.71 13.93 15.40
N ILE A 136 -16.85 13.77 16.08
CA ILE A 136 -16.87 13.60 17.55
C ILE A 136 -16.42 12.19 17.95
N GLY A 137 -16.85 11.16 17.20
CA GLY A 137 -16.36 9.79 17.34
C GLY A 137 -14.87 9.69 17.08
N THR A 138 -14.35 10.45 16.10
CA THR A 138 -12.91 10.50 15.80
C THR A 138 -12.11 11.08 16.96
N ILE A 139 -12.58 12.19 17.54
CA ILE A 139 -11.95 12.81 18.71
C ILE A 139 -12.00 11.87 19.93
N LYS A 140 -13.13 11.19 20.16
CA LYS A 140 -13.28 10.22 21.26
C LYS A 140 -12.41 8.98 21.07
N TYR A 141 -12.30 8.47 19.86
CA TYR A 141 -11.41 7.34 19.52
C TYR A 141 -9.95 7.69 19.83
N LEU A 142 -9.51 8.89 19.43
CA LEU A 142 -8.19 9.40 19.76
C LEU A 142 -7.97 9.55 21.27
N TRP A 143 -8.99 9.99 22.03
CA TRP A 143 -8.97 10.04 23.50
C TRP A 143 -9.06 8.66 24.21
N GLY A 144 -9.54 7.61 23.54
CA GLY A 144 -9.77 6.28 24.11
C GLY A 144 -8.68 5.25 23.81
N SER A 145 -7.82 5.50 22.82
CA SER A 145 -6.57 4.74 22.61
C SER A 145 -5.63 4.90 23.81
N LYS A 146 -4.73 3.95 24.09
CA LYS A 146 -3.93 3.76 25.34
C LYS A 146 -3.19 4.99 25.94
N LEU A 147 -3.25 6.17 25.34
CA LEU A 147 -2.98 7.44 26.01
C LEU A 147 -4.21 7.82 26.84
N GLY A 148 -4.24 7.43 28.12
CA GLY A 148 -5.24 7.93 29.08
C GLY A 148 -5.30 9.47 29.12
N PRO A 149 -6.24 10.08 29.88
CA PRO A 149 -6.38 11.54 29.92
C PRO A 149 -5.02 12.17 30.17
N MET A 150 -4.53 12.96 29.20
CA MET A 150 -3.19 13.53 29.29
C MET A 150 -3.04 14.23 30.64
N PRO A 151 -1.96 13.97 31.39
CA PRO A 151 -1.78 14.59 32.69
C PRO A 151 -1.97 16.10 32.53
N VAL A 152 -2.77 16.73 33.40
CA VAL A 152 -2.94 18.19 33.45
C VAL A 152 -1.63 18.94 33.21
N PRO A 153 -0.47 18.53 33.77
CA PRO A 153 0.83 19.14 33.45
C PRO A 153 1.17 19.19 31.95
N VAL A 154 0.86 18.16 31.17
CA VAL A 154 1.11 18.07 29.71
C VAL A 154 0.20 19.02 28.95
N VAL A 155 -1.08 19.12 29.35
CA VAL A 155 -2.02 20.07 28.74
C VAL A 155 -1.61 21.51 29.04
N THR A 156 -1.21 21.82 30.29
CA THR A 156 -0.63 23.13 30.60
C THR A 156 0.68 23.38 29.86
N LEU A 157 1.53 22.37 29.67
CA LEU A 157 2.77 22.51 28.91
C LEU A 157 2.48 22.81 27.43
N MET A 158 1.49 22.13 26.82
CA MET A 158 1.08 22.41 25.45
C MET A 158 0.44 23.80 25.31
N ILE A 159 -0.40 24.21 26.25
CA ILE A 159 -0.98 25.57 26.27
C ILE A 159 0.13 26.60 26.43
N VAL A 160 1.12 26.37 27.30
CA VAL A 160 2.29 27.24 27.46
C VAL A 160 3.15 27.28 26.19
N LEU A 161 3.36 26.14 25.52
CA LEU A 161 4.09 26.07 24.25
C LEU A 161 3.35 26.80 23.12
N ILE A 162 2.02 26.69 23.06
CA ILE A 162 1.17 27.40 22.10
C ILE A 162 1.15 28.91 22.41
N LEU A 163 1.07 29.30 23.68
CA LEU A 163 1.13 30.69 24.11
C LEU A 163 2.53 31.31 23.95
N LEU A 164 3.60 30.51 23.95
CA LEU A 164 4.98 30.93 23.66
C LEU A 164 5.28 30.97 22.16
N SER A 165 4.64 30.13 21.35
CA SER A 165 4.85 30.08 19.90
C SER A 165 4.21 31.25 19.16
N VAL A 166 3.09 31.79 19.67
CA VAL A 166 2.39 32.93 19.06
C VAL A 166 3.22 34.23 19.11
N PRO A 167 3.84 34.64 20.23
CA PRO A 167 4.80 35.75 20.26
C PRO A 167 6.01 35.51 19.36
N LEU A 168 6.51 34.26 19.27
CA LEU A 168 7.64 33.90 18.42
C LEU A 168 7.31 34.11 16.93
N LEU A 169 6.12 33.69 16.51
CA LEU A 169 5.59 33.89 15.14
C LEU A 169 5.40 35.37 14.80
N VAL A 170 5.02 36.20 15.77
CA VAL A 170 4.89 37.65 15.58
C VAL A 170 6.26 38.32 15.48
N VAL A 171 7.25 37.90 16.28
CA VAL A 171 8.64 38.39 16.18
C VAL A 171 9.26 38.02 14.82
N PHE A 172 9.00 36.80 14.30
CA PHE A 172 9.45 36.38 12.97
C PHE A 172 8.81 37.15 11.80
N ARG A 173 7.71 37.89 12.03
CA ARG A 173 7.11 38.78 11.01
C ARG A 173 7.60 40.23 11.04
N ILE A 174 8.30 40.64 12.11
CA ILE A 174 8.74 42.04 12.30
C ILE A 174 10.27 42.19 12.12
N ILE A 175 11.03 41.09 12.14
CA ILE A 175 12.45 41.11 11.75
C ILE A 175 12.52 41.36 10.24
N PRO A 176 13.15 42.47 9.76
CA PRO A 176 13.37 42.64 8.34
C PRO A 176 14.24 41.48 7.86
N GLN A 177 13.73 40.70 6.90
CA GLN A 177 14.55 39.69 6.23
C GLN A 177 15.65 40.42 5.47
N GLN A 178 16.77 40.66 6.14
CA GLN A 178 18.03 40.78 5.44
C GLN A 178 18.23 39.43 4.76
N VAL A 179 18.08 39.48 3.44
CA VAL A 179 18.36 38.41 2.50
C VAL A 179 19.68 37.76 2.92
N PHE A 180 19.60 36.61 3.58
CA PHE A 180 20.74 35.76 3.83
C PHE A 180 21.01 35.03 2.52
N GLN A 181 21.61 35.74 1.56
CA GLN A 181 22.23 35.12 0.42
C GLN A 181 23.47 34.41 0.95
N ALA A 182 23.40 33.08 1.06
CA ALA A 182 24.59 32.28 1.27
C ALA A 182 25.58 32.56 0.11
N PRO A 183 26.89 32.63 0.37
CA PRO A 183 27.87 32.79 -0.69
C PRO A 183 27.76 31.58 -1.64
N GLN A 184 27.28 31.81 -2.86
CA GLN A 184 27.42 30.86 -3.96
C GLN A 184 28.86 30.96 -4.45
N GLU A 185 29.75 30.15 -3.88
CA GLU A 185 30.90 29.73 -4.67
C GLU A 185 30.40 28.78 -5.77
N PRO A 186 30.66 29.05 -7.05
CA PRO A 186 30.32 28.12 -8.11
C PRO A 186 31.08 26.82 -7.85
N ILE A 187 30.35 25.74 -7.55
CA ILE A 187 30.92 24.40 -7.47
C ILE A 187 31.58 24.14 -8.83
N PRO A 188 32.90 23.90 -8.88
CA PRO A 188 33.55 23.59 -10.13
C PRO A 188 32.97 22.27 -10.63
N PHE A 189 32.24 22.34 -11.75
CA PHE A 189 31.76 21.16 -12.45
C PHE A 189 32.99 20.36 -12.90
N LYS A 190 33.35 19.33 -12.14
CA LYS A 190 34.28 18.30 -12.59
C LYS A 190 33.48 17.29 -13.39
N SER A 191 33.76 17.26 -14.70
CA SER A 191 33.32 16.26 -15.68
C SER A 191 33.75 14.81 -15.30
N PRO A 192 33.33 13.80 -16.07
CA PRO A 192 32.17 12.93 -15.90
C PRO A 192 32.52 11.68 -15.05
N LEU A 193 32.00 11.62 -13.84
CA LEU A 193 31.90 10.39 -13.06
C LEU A 193 30.41 10.21 -12.80
N ARG A 194 29.85 9.02 -13.07
CA ARG A 194 28.43 8.74 -12.87
C ARG A 194 27.97 9.24 -11.49
N PRO A 195 26.76 9.80 -11.36
CA PRO A 195 26.19 10.12 -10.05
C PRO A 195 26.09 8.85 -9.19
N ASP A 196 26.03 9.04 -7.86
CA ASP A 196 25.95 7.95 -6.89
C ASP A 196 24.71 7.09 -7.14
N VAL A 197 24.90 5.97 -7.86
CA VAL A 197 23.85 4.99 -8.19
C VAL A 197 23.40 4.18 -6.97
N GLY A 198 23.80 4.57 -5.76
CA GLY A 198 23.31 4.04 -4.48
C GLY A 198 24.30 3.13 -3.76
N GLU A 199 24.37 3.28 -2.44
CA GLU A 199 25.13 2.40 -1.53
C GLU A 199 24.64 0.96 -1.62
N MET A 200 25.57 0.00 -1.79
CA MET A 200 25.25 -1.43 -1.86
C MET A 200 25.81 -2.19 -0.65
N ILE A 201 25.03 -3.15 -0.16
CA ILE A 201 25.39 -4.08 0.91
C ILE A 201 25.89 -5.39 0.30
N THR A 202 27.01 -5.91 0.81
CA THR A 202 27.55 -7.21 0.38
C THR A 202 26.91 -8.33 1.16
N ILE A 203 26.34 -9.31 0.46
CA ILE A 203 25.75 -10.51 1.03
C ILE A 203 26.69 -11.69 0.75
N SER A 204 27.22 -12.28 1.82
CA SER A 204 28.21 -13.36 1.69
C SER A 204 27.61 -14.61 1.06
N ALA A 205 28.44 -15.30 0.27
CA ALA A 205 28.16 -16.59 -0.31
C ALA A 205 27.76 -17.60 0.77
N GLY A 206 26.84 -18.48 0.43
CA GLY A 206 26.39 -19.48 1.37
C GLY A 206 25.01 -20.02 1.05
N GLU A 207 24.69 -21.08 1.78
CA GLU A 207 23.37 -21.69 1.78
C GLU A 207 22.44 -20.94 2.73
N PHE A 208 21.18 -20.81 2.35
CA PHE A 208 20.10 -20.35 3.22
C PHE A 208 18.84 -21.17 2.96
N LEU A 209 17.91 -21.13 3.92
CA LEU A 209 16.59 -21.71 3.78
C LEU A 209 15.70 -20.68 3.05
N MET A 210 15.30 -20.99 1.81
CA MET A 210 14.33 -20.21 1.06
C MET A 210 12.92 -20.78 1.26
N GLY A 211 11.89 -19.95 1.34
CA GLY A 211 10.51 -20.39 1.58
C GLY A 211 10.20 -20.68 3.05
N SER A 212 9.01 -21.21 3.32
CA SER A 212 8.50 -21.46 4.68
C SER A 212 7.41 -22.52 4.69
N ASP A 213 7.28 -23.24 5.81
CA ASP A 213 6.14 -24.16 6.06
C ASP A 213 4.83 -23.41 6.40
N ALA A 214 4.87 -22.07 6.45
CA ALA A 214 3.69 -21.27 6.73
C ALA A 214 2.60 -21.46 5.64
N PRO A 215 1.31 -21.48 6.02
CA PRO A 215 0.22 -21.62 5.05
C PRO A 215 0.26 -20.56 3.94
N GLY A 216 0.34 -21.01 2.69
CA GLY A 216 0.41 -20.17 1.51
C GLY A 216 1.81 -19.65 1.15
N ALA A 217 2.86 -20.03 1.87
CA ALA A 217 4.23 -19.73 1.49
C ALA A 217 4.78 -20.75 0.49
N PRO A 218 5.76 -20.37 -0.36
CA PRO A 218 6.55 -21.31 -1.13
C PRO A 218 7.22 -22.35 -0.22
N GLN A 219 7.15 -23.62 -0.64
CA GLN A 219 7.70 -24.74 0.12
C GLN A 219 9.19 -24.54 0.43
N PRO A 220 9.63 -24.82 1.67
CA PRO A 220 10.99 -24.53 2.08
C PRO A 220 12.00 -25.41 1.34
N ARG A 221 13.08 -24.78 0.86
CA ARG A 221 14.18 -25.46 0.16
C ARG A 221 15.52 -24.79 0.46
N ARG A 222 16.60 -25.58 0.44
CA ARG A 222 17.96 -25.05 0.58
C ARG A 222 18.43 -24.49 -0.75
N VAL A 223 18.86 -23.23 -0.74
CA VAL A 223 19.42 -22.54 -1.90
C VAL A 223 20.81 -22.03 -1.56
N ARG A 224 21.78 -22.27 -2.44
CA ARG A 224 23.14 -21.74 -2.32
C ARG A 224 23.34 -20.62 -3.31
N LEU A 225 23.73 -19.45 -2.80
CA LEU A 225 24.05 -18.28 -3.61
C LEU A 225 25.54 -17.94 -3.48
N PRO A 226 26.18 -17.41 -4.55
CA PRO A 226 27.51 -16.81 -4.46
C PRO A 226 27.46 -15.51 -3.64
N ASP A 227 28.62 -14.85 -3.50
CA ASP A 227 28.64 -13.46 -3.05
C ASP A 227 27.91 -12.60 -4.08
N PHE A 228 27.09 -11.66 -3.60
CA PHE A 228 26.47 -10.64 -4.43
C PHE A 228 26.34 -9.34 -3.62
N GLN A 229 26.09 -8.25 -4.31
CA GLN A 229 25.74 -6.98 -3.68
C GLN A 229 24.29 -6.63 -4.00
N ILE A 230 23.61 -5.97 -3.08
CA ILE A 230 22.26 -5.45 -3.27
C ILE A 230 22.16 -4.03 -2.74
N ASP A 231 21.38 -3.18 -3.39
CA ASP A 231 21.18 -1.81 -2.95
C ASP A 231 20.61 -1.79 -1.52
N LYS A 232 21.20 -0.91 -0.70
CA LYS A 232 20.82 -0.76 0.71
C LYS A 232 19.37 -0.31 0.88
N TYR A 233 18.91 0.53 -0.04
CA TYR A 233 17.57 1.11 -0.08
C TYR A 233 16.92 0.79 -1.43
N GLU A 234 15.61 1.01 -1.54
CA GLU A 234 14.97 1.07 -2.85
C GLU A 234 15.57 2.21 -3.70
N THR A 235 15.48 2.07 -5.02
CA THR A 235 15.89 3.14 -5.94
C THR A 235 15.04 4.38 -5.68
N THR A 236 15.68 5.53 -5.45
CA THR A 236 14.99 6.78 -5.13
C THR A 236 14.56 7.54 -6.39
N ASN A 237 13.60 8.44 -6.25
CA ASN A 237 13.18 9.36 -7.31
C ASN A 237 14.35 10.20 -7.86
N ALA A 238 15.24 10.67 -6.98
CA ALA A 238 16.40 11.46 -7.40
C ALA A 238 17.36 10.65 -8.28
N GLN A 239 17.58 9.37 -7.95
CA GLN A 239 18.41 8.48 -8.74
C GLN A 239 17.76 8.13 -10.07
N TYR A 240 16.47 7.76 -10.07
CA TYR A 240 15.73 7.43 -11.28
C TYR A 240 15.62 8.63 -12.25
N ARG A 241 15.50 9.86 -11.73
CA ARG A 241 15.49 11.09 -12.52
C ARG A 241 16.75 11.22 -13.37
N VAL A 242 17.92 10.93 -12.82
CA VAL A 242 19.18 10.99 -13.60
C VAL A 242 19.11 10.02 -14.78
N PHE A 243 18.69 8.77 -14.54
CA PHE A 243 18.53 7.78 -15.59
C PHE A 243 17.58 8.28 -16.69
N ALA A 244 16.40 8.78 -16.31
CA ALA A 244 15.42 9.32 -17.25
C ALA A 244 15.99 10.47 -18.09
N GLU A 245 16.70 11.42 -17.46
CA GLU A 245 17.32 12.56 -18.15
C GLU A 245 18.47 12.16 -19.08
N GLU A 246 19.32 11.21 -18.69
CA GLU A 246 20.47 10.79 -19.50
C GLU A 246 20.08 9.91 -20.70
N THR A 247 18.98 9.17 -20.59
CA THR A 247 18.58 8.17 -21.59
C THR A 247 17.34 8.58 -22.40
N ASP A 248 16.72 9.71 -22.05
CA ASP A 248 15.41 10.13 -22.56
C ASP A 248 14.30 9.10 -22.27
N HIS A 249 14.48 8.33 -21.18
CA HIS A 249 13.53 7.29 -20.77
C HIS A 249 12.28 7.92 -20.12
N PRO A 250 11.06 7.43 -20.41
CA PRO A 250 9.84 7.96 -19.82
C PRO A 250 9.88 7.93 -18.29
N ALA A 251 9.47 9.05 -17.72
CA ALA A 251 9.55 9.30 -16.30
C ALA A 251 8.12 9.34 -15.73
N PRO A 252 7.79 8.65 -14.62
CA PRO A 252 6.40 8.59 -14.15
C PRO A 252 5.89 9.97 -13.69
N GLU A 253 4.60 10.23 -13.84
CA GLU A 253 4.01 11.54 -13.50
C GLU A 253 4.15 11.87 -12.01
N GLY A 254 4.53 13.11 -11.68
CA GLY A 254 4.61 13.59 -10.30
C GLY A 254 5.87 13.21 -9.51
N VAL A 255 6.81 12.47 -10.14
CA VAL A 255 7.99 11.86 -9.50
C VAL A 255 9.15 12.84 -9.22
N PHE A 256 9.07 14.11 -9.68
CA PHE A 256 10.23 15.01 -9.73
C PHE A 256 10.16 16.28 -8.90
N SER A 257 9.30 16.36 -7.87
CA SER A 257 9.45 17.45 -6.90
C SER A 257 10.71 17.22 -6.05
N GLU A 258 11.45 18.28 -5.75
CA GLU A 258 12.64 18.18 -4.88
C GLU A 258 12.31 17.58 -3.50
N GLU A 259 11.07 17.76 -3.03
CA GLU A 259 10.57 17.22 -1.77
C GLU A 259 10.47 15.68 -1.76
N MET A 260 10.34 15.06 -2.93
CA MET A 260 10.18 13.61 -3.09
C MET A 260 11.50 12.91 -3.47
N ALA A 261 12.63 13.62 -3.48
CA ALA A 261 13.93 13.12 -3.95
C ALA A 261 14.35 11.79 -3.31
N ASP A 262 14.18 11.65 -1.99
CA ASP A 262 14.61 10.49 -1.20
C ASP A 262 13.52 9.40 -1.04
N TYR A 263 12.38 9.55 -1.71
CA TYR A 263 11.33 8.54 -1.71
C TYR A 263 11.62 7.47 -2.75
N PRO A 264 11.16 6.23 -2.53
CA PRO A 264 11.28 5.18 -3.54
C PRO A 264 10.55 5.60 -4.83
N VAL A 265 11.16 5.31 -5.98
CA VAL A 265 10.49 5.45 -7.26
C VAL A 265 9.38 4.41 -7.39
N THR A 266 8.19 4.88 -7.78
CA THR A 266 7.01 4.04 -8.01
C THR A 266 6.38 4.37 -9.36
N ASN A 267 5.33 3.64 -9.73
CA ASN A 267 4.71 3.72 -11.06
C ASN A 267 5.67 3.36 -12.20
N VAL A 268 6.57 2.40 -11.97
CA VAL A 268 7.54 1.89 -12.94
C VAL A 268 7.27 0.42 -13.25
N SER A 269 7.33 0.06 -14.53
CA SER A 269 7.16 -1.33 -14.98
C SER A 269 8.40 -2.16 -14.67
N TRP A 270 8.30 -3.47 -14.86
CA TRP A 270 9.45 -4.34 -14.73
C TRP A 270 10.53 -3.99 -15.77
N GLU A 271 10.14 -3.67 -17.01
CA GLU A 271 11.06 -3.23 -18.06
C GLU A 271 11.78 -1.93 -17.70
N ASP A 272 11.07 -0.97 -17.09
CA ASP A 272 11.65 0.29 -16.63
C ASP A 272 12.69 0.07 -15.52
N ALA A 273 12.34 -0.77 -14.55
CA ALA A 273 13.22 -1.14 -13.44
C ALA A 273 14.49 -1.85 -13.93
N ARG A 274 14.34 -2.79 -14.86
CA ARG A 274 15.47 -3.47 -15.51
C ARG A 274 16.34 -2.49 -16.29
N ALA A 275 15.75 -1.61 -17.10
CA ALA A 275 16.49 -0.63 -17.89
C ALA A 275 17.33 0.30 -17.01
N TYR A 276 16.77 0.77 -15.89
CA TYR A 276 17.51 1.53 -14.89
C TYR A 276 18.69 0.72 -14.33
N CYS A 277 18.45 -0.52 -13.88
CA CYS A 277 19.51 -1.33 -13.29
C CYS A 277 20.64 -1.60 -14.30
N GLU A 278 20.32 -1.87 -15.56
CA GLU A 278 21.30 -2.05 -16.64
C GLU A 278 22.11 -0.77 -16.89
N TRP A 279 21.46 0.39 -17.00
CA TRP A 279 22.13 1.69 -17.10
C TRP A 279 23.08 1.92 -15.92
N ALA A 280 22.66 1.54 -14.71
CA ALA A 280 23.45 1.65 -13.49
C ALA A 280 24.60 0.62 -13.38
N GLU A 281 24.85 -0.23 -14.38
CA GLU A 281 25.79 -1.37 -14.33
C GLU A 281 25.46 -2.38 -13.21
N LYS A 282 24.18 -2.59 -12.99
CA LYS A 282 23.57 -3.54 -12.05
C LYS A 282 22.56 -4.41 -12.80
N ARG A 283 21.72 -5.13 -12.07
CA ARG A 283 20.58 -5.92 -12.56
C ARG A 283 19.50 -5.94 -11.49
N LEU A 284 18.30 -6.41 -11.81
CA LEU A 284 17.33 -6.77 -10.76
C LEU A 284 17.87 -7.95 -9.94
N PRO A 285 17.62 -8.00 -8.62
CA PRO A 285 17.92 -9.18 -7.82
C PRO A 285 17.05 -10.35 -8.29
N THR A 286 17.56 -11.57 -8.16
CA THR A 286 16.71 -12.77 -8.22
C THR A 286 15.83 -12.85 -6.97
N ASP A 287 14.72 -13.58 -7.05
CA ASP A 287 13.83 -13.86 -5.91
C ASP A 287 14.63 -14.45 -4.73
N ALA A 288 15.57 -15.36 -5.02
CA ALA A 288 16.42 -15.97 -4.01
C ALA A 288 17.41 -14.97 -3.37
N GLU A 289 18.01 -14.08 -4.16
CA GLU A 289 18.92 -13.05 -3.64
C GLU A 289 18.17 -12.05 -2.76
N TRP A 290 17.01 -11.59 -3.21
CA TRP A 290 16.15 -10.69 -2.45
C TRP A 290 15.77 -11.33 -1.10
N GLU A 291 15.30 -12.58 -1.14
CA GLU A 291 14.90 -13.28 0.08
C GLU A 291 16.06 -13.45 1.07
N LYS A 292 17.22 -13.88 0.57
CA LYS A 292 18.42 -14.04 1.42
C LYS A 292 18.81 -12.71 2.05
N ALA A 293 18.82 -11.62 1.27
CA ALA A 293 19.14 -10.28 1.75
C ALA A 293 18.15 -9.80 2.83
N ALA A 294 16.87 -10.17 2.73
CA ALA A 294 15.85 -9.83 3.71
C ALA A 294 15.97 -10.64 5.00
N ARG A 295 16.16 -11.96 4.89
CA ARG A 295 15.91 -12.90 6.01
C ARG A 295 17.13 -13.40 6.75
N GLY A 296 18.33 -13.20 6.21
CA GLY A 296 19.55 -13.77 6.79
C GLY A 296 19.68 -15.28 6.59
N SER A 297 20.81 -15.85 7.03
CA SER A 297 21.05 -17.30 7.00
C SER A 297 20.13 -18.08 7.95
N GLU A 298 19.69 -17.43 9.04
CA GLU A 298 18.84 -18.02 10.08
C GLU A 298 17.38 -18.18 9.64
N GLY A 299 17.02 -17.67 8.46
CA GLY A 299 15.69 -17.86 7.90
C GLY A 299 14.59 -17.11 8.65
N LEU A 300 14.85 -15.86 9.08
CA LEU A 300 13.90 -15.06 9.86
C LEU A 300 12.57 -14.86 9.11
N THR A 301 11.48 -14.65 9.86
CA THR A 301 10.14 -14.38 9.29
C THR A 301 10.00 -12.95 8.79
N TYR A 302 10.60 -12.00 9.52
CA TYR A 302 10.72 -10.58 9.19
C TYR A 302 12.20 -10.21 9.22
N PRO A 303 12.63 -9.11 8.59
CA PRO A 303 14.05 -8.72 8.56
C PRO A 303 14.68 -8.60 9.96
N TRP A 304 13.88 -8.22 10.97
CA TRP A 304 14.32 -8.03 12.35
C TRP A 304 14.06 -9.22 13.29
N GLY A 305 13.39 -10.29 12.85
CA GLY A 305 13.08 -11.42 13.73
C GLY A 305 11.86 -12.26 13.32
N ASN A 306 11.39 -13.10 14.23
CA ASN A 306 10.27 -14.03 13.96
C ASN A 306 8.90 -13.52 14.44
N GLU A 307 8.87 -12.38 15.13
CA GLU A 307 7.64 -11.76 15.62
C GLU A 307 7.47 -10.38 14.99
N TRP A 308 6.24 -10.06 14.62
CA TRP A 308 5.89 -8.73 14.12
C TRP A 308 6.11 -7.68 15.21
N ARG A 309 6.64 -6.52 14.82
CA ARG A 309 6.85 -5.37 15.70
C ARG A 309 6.48 -4.09 14.98
N ASP A 310 5.52 -3.36 15.56
CA ASP A 310 5.07 -2.08 15.02
C ASP A 310 6.21 -1.05 14.99
N GLY A 311 6.18 -0.18 13.97
CA GLY A 311 7.15 0.91 13.81
C GLY A 311 8.50 0.49 13.23
N LEU A 312 8.67 -0.76 12.79
CA LEU A 312 9.87 -1.23 12.10
C LEU A 312 9.72 -1.33 10.57
N ALA A 313 8.53 -1.08 10.04
CA ALA A 313 8.25 -1.11 8.62
C ALA A 313 7.14 -0.13 8.26
N ASN A 314 7.14 0.35 7.02
CA ASN A 314 6.02 1.10 6.45
C ASN A 314 4.99 0.12 5.88
N THR A 315 4.09 -0.39 6.70
CA THR A 315 2.94 -1.22 6.26
C THR A 315 1.63 -0.55 6.63
N ARG A 316 0.48 -1.18 6.34
CA ARG A 316 -0.85 -0.65 6.69
C ARG A 316 -0.95 -0.33 8.18
N GLU A 317 -0.32 -1.13 9.03
CA GLU A 317 -0.26 -0.97 10.48
C GLU A 317 0.45 0.31 10.92
N SER A 318 1.35 0.88 10.09
CA SER A 318 2.03 2.14 10.39
C SER A 318 1.08 3.35 10.39
N GLY A 319 -0.05 3.26 9.69
CA GLY A 319 -1.02 4.34 9.56
C GLY A 319 -0.55 5.55 8.75
N ARG A 320 0.61 5.47 8.07
CA ARG A 320 1.16 6.58 7.27
C ARG A 320 0.35 6.90 6.03
N GLY A 321 -0.19 5.88 5.37
CA GLY A 321 -1.08 6.04 4.21
C GLY A 321 -0.36 6.46 2.91
N SER A 322 0.97 6.38 2.86
CA SER A 322 1.79 6.61 1.67
C SER A 322 3.19 5.99 1.85
N VAL A 323 3.99 6.00 0.77
CA VAL A 323 5.44 5.76 0.84
C VAL A 323 6.12 6.74 1.81
N SER A 324 7.29 6.35 2.33
CA SER A 324 8.15 7.16 3.19
C SER A 324 9.54 7.31 2.54
N PRO A 325 10.33 8.34 2.91
CA PRO A 325 11.72 8.42 2.49
C PRO A 325 12.46 7.14 2.88
N VAL A 326 13.33 6.66 2.00
CA VAL A 326 14.10 5.44 2.25
C VAL A 326 14.92 5.57 3.54
N GLY A 327 15.02 4.49 4.30
CA GLY A 327 15.72 4.45 5.58
C GLY A 327 14.95 5.03 6.77
N SER A 328 13.70 5.50 6.57
CA SER A 328 12.83 5.99 7.66
C SER A 328 12.62 4.96 8.77
N PHE A 329 12.79 3.66 8.46
CA PHE A 329 12.62 2.54 9.38
C PHE A 329 13.93 1.81 9.65
N SER A 330 14.99 2.55 9.97
CA SER A 330 16.34 1.98 10.20
C SER A 330 16.41 0.82 11.19
N ALA A 331 15.56 0.80 12.22
CA ALA A 331 15.51 -0.30 13.19
C ALA A 331 14.89 -1.60 12.63
N GLY A 332 14.29 -1.56 11.43
CA GLY A 332 13.77 -2.70 10.70
C GLY A 332 14.69 -3.25 9.62
N ALA A 333 15.95 -2.79 9.57
CA ALA A 333 16.93 -3.31 8.62
C ALA A 333 17.14 -4.83 8.80
N SER A 334 17.49 -5.50 7.70
CA SER A 334 17.81 -6.93 7.70
C SER A 334 19.08 -7.23 8.49
N PRO A 335 19.41 -8.51 8.75
CA PRO A 335 20.63 -8.89 9.46
C PRO A 335 21.92 -8.45 8.74
N TYR A 336 21.83 -8.14 7.45
CA TYR A 336 22.94 -7.62 6.65
C TYR A 336 22.99 -6.08 6.60
N GLY A 337 21.99 -5.39 7.15
CA GLY A 337 21.87 -3.93 7.08
C GLY A 337 21.20 -3.43 5.80
N VAL A 338 20.39 -4.26 5.15
CA VAL A 338 19.56 -3.82 4.01
C VAL A 338 18.25 -3.25 4.56
N HIS A 339 17.92 -2.03 4.20
CA HIS A 339 16.77 -1.30 4.72
C HIS A 339 15.53 -1.53 3.88
N ASP A 340 14.38 -1.32 4.53
CA ASP A 340 13.06 -1.29 3.91
C ASP A 340 12.71 -2.58 3.13
N MET A 341 13.33 -3.71 3.49
CA MET A 341 12.98 -5.04 2.96
C MET A 341 11.58 -5.53 3.39
N ALA A 342 10.86 -4.72 4.17
CA ALA A 342 9.53 -4.97 4.68
C ALA A 342 8.70 -3.68 4.59
N GLY A 343 7.68 -3.69 3.72
CA GLY A 343 6.81 -2.55 3.47
C GLY A 343 7.42 -1.50 2.55
N ASN A 344 6.91 -0.27 2.67
CA ASN A 344 7.19 0.88 1.81
C ASN A 344 6.69 0.68 0.38
N VAL A 345 7.39 -0.11 -0.43
CA VAL A 345 6.95 -0.49 -1.78
C VAL A 345 7.18 -1.97 -2.03
N TRP A 346 6.32 -2.57 -2.84
CA TRP A 346 6.63 -3.83 -3.49
C TRP A 346 7.86 -3.64 -4.38
N GLU A 347 8.66 -4.69 -4.52
CA GLU A 347 9.89 -4.62 -5.31
C GLU A 347 9.92 -5.66 -6.42
N TRP A 348 10.15 -5.20 -7.64
CA TRP A 348 10.44 -6.06 -8.78
C TRP A 348 11.68 -6.93 -8.56
N VAL A 349 11.57 -8.21 -8.92
CA VAL A 349 12.72 -9.12 -9.04
C VAL A 349 12.81 -9.68 -10.47
N GLU A 350 13.93 -10.33 -10.79
CA GLU A 350 14.17 -10.87 -12.13
C GLU A 350 13.26 -12.05 -12.47
N ASP A 351 12.94 -12.91 -11.48
CA ASP A 351 12.29 -14.19 -11.68
C ASP A 351 10.85 -14.10 -12.19
N TRP A 352 10.50 -15.01 -13.10
CA TRP A 352 9.13 -15.26 -13.54
C TRP A 352 8.43 -16.21 -12.57
N ALA A 353 7.14 -15.99 -12.34
CA ALA A 353 6.32 -17.01 -11.69
C ALA A 353 6.10 -18.20 -12.63
N VAL A 354 5.98 -19.39 -12.05
CA VAL A 354 6.05 -20.67 -12.78
C VAL A 354 4.86 -20.88 -13.72
N LEU A 355 3.71 -20.25 -13.47
CA LEU A 355 2.45 -20.61 -14.10
C LEU A 355 1.81 -19.52 -14.98
N GLU A 356 2.15 -18.23 -14.85
CA GLU A 356 1.25 -17.16 -15.33
C GLU A 356 1.84 -16.02 -16.20
N GLN A 357 3.04 -16.13 -16.78
CA GLN A 357 3.67 -14.99 -17.52
C GLN A 357 3.72 -13.69 -16.68
N THR A 358 3.77 -13.84 -15.37
CA THR A 358 3.86 -12.77 -14.37
C THR A 358 5.27 -12.73 -13.80
N LYS A 359 5.65 -11.56 -13.31
CA LYS A 359 6.91 -11.33 -12.58
C LYS A 359 6.64 -11.36 -11.09
N ILE A 360 7.60 -11.91 -10.34
CA ILE A 360 7.54 -11.94 -8.89
C ILE A 360 7.80 -10.54 -8.33
N ILE A 361 7.09 -10.17 -7.27
CA ILE A 361 7.33 -8.97 -6.46
C ILE A 361 7.43 -9.32 -4.97
N ARG A 362 8.23 -8.55 -4.23
CA ARG A 362 8.59 -8.85 -2.83
C ARG A 362 8.46 -7.67 -1.88
N GLY A 363 8.50 -7.95 -0.58
CA GLY A 363 8.62 -6.95 0.50
C GLY A 363 7.30 -6.45 1.09
N GLY A 364 6.19 -6.53 0.37
CA GLY A 364 4.97 -5.82 0.75
C GLY A 364 5.11 -4.32 0.51
N ALA A 365 4.07 -3.55 0.80
CA ALA A 365 4.08 -2.09 0.59
C ALA A 365 3.38 -1.35 1.74
N TRP A 366 3.39 -0.02 1.69
CA TRP A 366 2.76 0.87 2.69
C TRP A 366 1.27 0.60 2.95
N ASN A 367 0.54 0.05 1.96
CA ASN A 367 -0.87 -0.31 2.07
C ASN A 367 -1.10 -1.80 2.37
N ALA A 368 -0.06 -2.63 2.36
CA ALA A 368 -0.15 -4.05 2.63
C ALA A 368 -0.13 -4.33 4.14
N VAL A 369 -0.85 -5.35 4.59
CA VAL A 369 -0.74 -5.84 5.98
C VAL A 369 0.58 -6.55 6.21
N SER A 370 1.04 -6.57 7.46
CA SER A 370 2.26 -7.21 7.97
C SER A 370 2.50 -8.64 7.49
N ARG A 371 1.46 -9.42 7.16
CA ARG A 371 1.63 -10.75 6.55
C ARG A 371 2.42 -10.69 5.23
N TRP A 372 2.22 -9.66 4.43
CA TRP A 372 2.91 -9.49 3.14
C TRP A 372 4.35 -8.98 3.29
N ALA A 373 4.70 -8.46 4.47
CA ALA A 373 6.06 -8.05 4.81
C ALA A 373 6.93 -9.20 5.34
N GLN A 374 6.42 -10.44 5.33
CA GLN A 374 7.21 -11.62 5.65
C GLN A 374 8.25 -11.85 4.56
N THR A 375 9.48 -12.20 4.94
CA THR A 375 10.61 -12.25 4.00
C THR A 375 10.46 -13.32 2.91
N PHE A 376 9.63 -14.34 3.13
CA PHE A 376 9.32 -15.40 2.17
C PHE A 376 8.00 -15.19 1.43
N ALA A 377 7.22 -14.15 1.79
CA ALA A 377 5.98 -13.84 1.10
C ALA A 377 6.28 -13.16 -0.23
N HIS A 378 5.67 -13.66 -1.29
CA HIS A 378 5.75 -13.05 -2.61
C HIS A 378 4.36 -12.84 -3.19
N ASN A 379 4.28 -11.95 -4.15
CA ASN A 379 3.11 -11.80 -5.01
C ASN A 379 3.60 -11.79 -6.46
N GLU A 380 2.67 -11.76 -7.40
CA GLU A 380 2.96 -11.82 -8.82
C GLU A 380 2.07 -10.86 -9.60
N THR A 381 2.62 -10.25 -10.64
CA THR A 381 1.87 -9.30 -11.47
C THR A 381 2.46 -9.22 -12.88
N PRO A 382 1.69 -8.86 -13.92
CA PRO A 382 2.23 -8.74 -15.27
C PRO A 382 3.38 -7.73 -15.34
N PRO A 383 4.42 -7.97 -16.16
CA PRO A 383 5.61 -7.10 -16.21
C PRO A 383 5.29 -5.64 -16.59
N SER A 384 4.24 -5.42 -17.38
CA SER A 384 3.77 -4.09 -17.78
C SER A 384 2.99 -3.33 -16.70
N TYR A 385 2.69 -3.96 -15.57
CA TYR A 385 1.90 -3.36 -14.51
C TYR A 385 2.68 -2.27 -13.76
N THR A 386 2.00 -1.21 -13.34
CA THR A 386 2.58 -0.10 -12.58
C THR A 386 1.60 0.35 -11.51
N GLN A 387 2.11 0.71 -10.33
CA GLN A 387 1.32 1.28 -9.22
C GLN A 387 2.16 2.19 -8.34
N ASP A 388 1.49 3.04 -7.57
CA ASP A 388 2.07 3.99 -6.62
C ASP A 388 2.74 3.36 -5.39
N ASN A 389 2.65 2.04 -5.27
CA ASN A 389 3.20 1.22 -4.20
C ASN A 389 4.15 0.13 -4.71
N LEU A 390 4.59 0.21 -5.98
CA LEU A 390 5.47 -0.76 -6.64
C LEU A 390 6.69 -0.04 -7.22
N GLY A 391 7.85 -0.41 -6.72
CA GLY A 391 9.17 0.09 -7.11
C GLY A 391 10.16 -1.06 -7.27
N PHE A 392 11.44 -0.81 -7.00
CA PHE A 392 12.49 -1.81 -7.14
C PHE A 392 13.79 -1.39 -6.44
N ARG A 393 14.72 -2.34 -6.34
CA ARG A 393 16.13 -2.12 -6.00
C ARG A 393 17.01 -2.96 -6.93
N CYS A 394 18.30 -2.62 -7.06
CA CYS A 394 19.20 -3.38 -7.92
C CYS A 394 20.19 -4.26 -7.13
N ALA A 395 20.79 -5.21 -7.83
CA ALA A 395 21.84 -6.11 -7.34
C ALA A 395 22.99 -6.20 -8.35
N ARG A 396 24.15 -6.71 -7.89
CA ARG A 396 25.35 -6.94 -8.70
C ARG A 396 25.99 -8.27 -8.34
#